data_AF-A0ABC9IPV6-F1
#
_entry.id   AF-A0ABC9IPV6-F1
#
_cell.length_a   1.000
_cell.length_b   1.000
_cell.length_c   1.000
_cell.angle_alpha   90.00
_cell.angle_beta   90.00
_cell.angle_gamma   90.00
#
_symmetry.space_group_name_H-M   'P 1'
#
loop_
_entity.id
_entity.type
_entity.pdbx_description
1 polymer ?
#
loop_
_entity_poly.entity_id
_entity_poly.type
_entity_poly.pdbx_seq_one_letter_code
_entity_poly.pdbx_strand_id
1 'polypeptide(L)'
;MRKFNKPLLALLIGSTLCSAAQAAAPGKPTIAWGNTKFAIVEVDQAATAYNNLVKVKNAADVSVSWNLWNGDAGTTAKILLNGKEAWSGPSTGSSGTANFKVNKGGRYQMQVALCNADGCTASDATEIVVADTDGSHLAPLKEPLLEKNKPYKQNSGKVVGSYFVEWGVYGRNFTVDKIPAQNLTHLLYGFIPICGGNGINDSLKEIEGSFQALQRSCQGREDFKVSIHDPFAALQKAQKGVTAWDDPYKGNFGQLMALKQAHPDLKILPSIGGWTLSDPFFFMGDKVKRDRFVGSVKEFLQTWKFFDGVDIDWEFPGGKGANPNLGSPQDGETYVLLMKELRAMLDQLSAETGRKYELTSAISAGKDKIDKVAYNVAQNSMDQIFLMSYDFYGAFDLKNLGHQTALNAPAWKPDTAYTTVNGVNALLTQGVKPGKIVVGTAMYGRGWTGVNGYQNNIPFTGTATGPVKGTWENGIVDYRQIASQFMSGEWQYTYDATAEAPYVFKPSTGDLITFDDARSVQAKGKYVLDKQLGGLFSWEIDADNGDILNSMNASLGNSAGVQ
;
A
#
# COMPACT_ATOMS: atom_id res chain seq x y z
N MET A 1 -59.27 112.06 0.26
CA MET A 1 -60.40 111.33 0.86
C MET A 1 -60.37 109.87 0.36
N ARG A 2 -60.39 108.87 1.27
CA ARG A 2 -60.82 107.43 1.15
C ARG A 2 -60.37 106.62 -0.11
N LYS A 3 -59.97 105.33 -0.11
CA LYS A 3 -59.90 104.16 0.81
C LYS A 3 -59.22 102.98 0.04
N PHE A 4 -58.49 102.06 0.74
CA PHE A 4 -58.26 100.58 0.57
C PHE A 4 -57.91 99.96 -0.83
N ASN A 5 -57.18 98.84 -1.02
CA ASN A 5 -56.98 97.59 -0.25
C ASN A 5 -55.75 96.74 -0.73
N LYS A 6 -55.42 95.69 0.05
CA LYS A 6 -54.21 94.82 0.20
C LYS A 6 -53.67 93.95 -0.98
N PRO A 7 -52.43 93.39 -0.85
CA PRO A 7 -51.79 92.47 -1.82
C PRO A 7 -51.90 90.97 -1.45
N LEU A 8 -51.68 90.07 -2.41
CA LEU A 8 -51.48 88.63 -2.20
C LEU A 8 -50.19 88.16 -2.90
N LEU A 9 -49.29 87.52 -2.15
CA LEU A 9 -48.08 86.85 -2.63
C LEU A 9 -48.19 85.38 -2.17
N ALA A 10 -48.06 84.42 -3.09
CA ALA A 10 -48.03 83.00 -2.77
C ALA A 10 -46.72 82.39 -3.27
N LEU A 11 -45.97 81.82 -2.33
CA LEU A 11 -44.74 81.04 -2.51
C LEU A 11 -45.11 79.55 -2.53
N LEU A 12 -44.62 78.78 -3.52
CA LEU A 12 -44.71 77.32 -3.52
C LEU A 12 -43.36 76.73 -3.08
N ILE A 13 -43.40 75.87 -2.07
CA ILE A 13 -42.26 75.16 -1.46
C ILE A 13 -42.03 73.86 -2.24
N GLY A 14 -40.83 73.70 -2.82
CA GLY A 14 -40.34 72.42 -3.32
C GLY A 14 -39.55 71.72 -2.21
N SER A 15 -40.08 70.62 -1.68
CA SER A 15 -39.39 69.74 -0.72
C SER A 15 -38.50 68.75 -1.46
N THR A 16 -37.18 68.93 -1.36
CA THR A 16 -36.17 67.93 -1.74
C THR A 16 -36.11 66.83 -0.68
N LEU A 17 -36.66 65.65 -1.00
CA LEU A 17 -36.38 64.41 -0.29
C LEU A 17 -34.98 63.93 -0.68
N CYS A 18 -33.95 64.33 0.08
CA CYS A 18 -32.66 63.63 0.08
C CYS A 18 -32.79 62.41 1.00
N SER A 19 -33.04 61.25 0.42
CA SER A 19 -32.82 59.96 1.10
C SER A 19 -31.32 59.83 1.38
N ALA A 20 -30.93 59.92 2.65
CA ALA A 20 -29.60 59.51 3.08
C ALA A 20 -29.47 58.01 2.80
N ALA A 21 -28.71 57.64 1.77
CA ALA A 21 -28.29 56.27 1.58
C ALA A 21 -27.46 55.88 2.80
N GLN A 22 -28.01 55.01 3.67
CA GLN A 22 -27.29 54.49 4.82
C GLN A 22 -26.11 53.67 4.29
N ALA A 23 -24.91 54.15 4.56
CA ALA A 23 -23.65 53.46 4.36
C ALA A 23 -23.73 52.12 5.13
N ALA A 24 -23.68 51.01 4.39
CA ALA A 24 -23.90 49.66 4.91
C ALA A 24 -22.93 48.69 4.23
N ALA A 25 -22.54 47.65 4.97
CA ALA A 25 -21.74 46.56 4.41
C ALA A 25 -22.46 45.93 3.19
N PRO A 26 -21.73 45.27 2.28
CA PRO A 26 -22.30 44.68 1.07
C PRO A 26 -23.40 43.66 1.36
N GLY A 27 -24.23 43.37 0.35
CA GLY A 27 -25.22 42.30 0.44
C GLY A 27 -24.56 40.92 0.57
N LYS A 28 -25.32 39.94 1.07
CA LYS A 28 -24.81 38.57 1.27
C LYS A 28 -24.71 37.83 -0.08
N PRO A 29 -23.50 37.46 -0.55
CA PRO A 29 -23.36 36.69 -1.77
C PRO A 29 -23.86 35.24 -1.57
N THR A 30 -24.30 34.62 -2.66
CA THR A 30 -24.64 33.19 -2.74
C THR A 30 -23.65 32.50 -3.67
N ILE A 31 -22.97 31.46 -3.18
CA ILE A 31 -22.07 30.64 -4.00
C ILE A 31 -22.89 29.95 -5.09
N ALA A 32 -22.42 30.03 -6.34
CA ALA A 32 -23.06 29.38 -7.48
C ALA A 32 -22.80 27.87 -7.47
N TRP A 33 -23.71 27.11 -8.08
CA TRP A 33 -23.50 25.67 -8.30
C TRP A 33 -22.31 25.44 -9.24
N GLY A 34 -21.46 24.48 -8.89
CA GLY A 34 -20.26 24.11 -9.64
C GLY A 34 -19.53 22.93 -9.01
N ASN A 35 -18.43 22.50 -9.61
CA ASN A 35 -17.58 21.46 -9.06
C ASN A 35 -16.93 21.91 -7.74
N THR A 36 -16.92 21.04 -6.73
CA THR A 36 -16.31 21.30 -5.41
C THR A 36 -15.21 20.31 -5.06
N LYS A 37 -14.86 19.37 -5.95
CA LYS A 37 -13.80 18.37 -5.75
C LYS A 37 -12.64 18.64 -6.69
N PHE A 38 -11.46 18.85 -6.12
CA PHE A 38 -10.23 19.18 -6.82
C PHE A 38 -9.13 18.22 -6.37
N ALA A 39 -8.04 18.14 -7.13
CA ALA A 39 -6.90 17.29 -6.78
C ALA A 39 -5.56 17.99 -7.07
N ILE A 40 -4.58 17.78 -6.19
CA ILE A 40 -3.18 18.18 -6.37
C ILE A 40 -2.50 17.21 -7.33
N VAL A 41 -2.70 15.92 -7.13
CA VAL A 41 -2.30 14.87 -8.08
C VAL A 41 -3.54 14.45 -8.84
N GLU A 42 -3.60 14.73 -10.14
CA GLU A 42 -4.71 14.32 -10.99
C GLU A 42 -4.51 12.88 -11.45
N VAL A 43 -5.61 12.12 -11.54
CA VAL A 43 -5.63 10.77 -12.11
C VAL A 43 -6.63 10.73 -13.26
N ASP A 44 -6.17 10.29 -14.43
CA ASP A 44 -7.05 9.96 -15.55
C ASP A 44 -7.66 8.58 -15.32
N GLN A 45 -8.95 8.57 -14.98
CA GLN A 45 -9.71 7.36 -14.65
C GLN A 45 -9.94 6.42 -15.85
N ALA A 46 -9.59 6.84 -17.08
CA ALA A 46 -9.68 6.05 -18.30
C ALA A 46 -8.30 5.66 -18.88
N ALA A 47 -7.21 6.21 -18.35
CA ALA A 47 -5.87 5.92 -18.84
C ALA A 47 -5.41 4.51 -18.44
N THR A 48 -4.61 3.91 -19.32
CA THR A 48 -3.99 2.59 -19.10
C THR A 48 -2.47 2.63 -19.03
N ALA A 49 -1.83 3.66 -19.59
CA ALA A 49 -0.40 3.90 -19.50
C ALA A 49 -0.07 4.82 -18.32
N TYR A 50 0.91 4.47 -17.50
CA TYR A 50 1.25 5.17 -16.26
C TYR A 50 1.61 6.65 -16.47
N ASN A 51 2.32 6.97 -17.56
CA ASN A 51 2.68 8.36 -17.89
C ASN A 51 1.44 9.25 -18.17
N ASN A 52 0.33 8.67 -18.61
CA ASN A 52 -0.93 9.38 -18.84
C ASN A 52 -1.89 9.26 -17.65
N LEU A 53 -1.66 8.26 -16.80
CA LEU A 53 -2.50 7.97 -15.64
C LEU A 53 -2.41 9.05 -14.58
N VAL A 54 -1.21 9.56 -14.30
CA VAL A 54 -0.96 10.45 -13.16
C VAL A 54 -0.29 11.75 -13.58
N LYS A 55 -0.81 12.86 -13.05
CA LYS A 55 -0.23 14.19 -13.25
C LYS A 55 -0.08 14.92 -11.92
N VAL A 56 1.16 15.01 -11.45
CA VAL A 56 1.50 15.71 -10.20
C VAL A 56 1.55 17.22 -10.45
N LYS A 57 0.90 18.00 -9.58
CA LYS A 57 0.96 19.47 -9.57
C LYS A 57 1.45 19.94 -8.21
N ASN A 58 1.99 21.16 -8.16
CA ASN A 58 2.36 21.81 -6.89
C ASN A 58 1.13 22.24 -6.06
N ALA A 59 -0.02 22.40 -6.71
CA ALA A 59 -1.28 22.81 -6.10
C ALA A 59 -2.47 22.42 -6.99
N ALA A 60 -3.65 22.29 -6.38
CA ALA A 60 -4.91 22.16 -7.10
C ALA A 60 -5.37 23.54 -7.60
N ASP A 61 -5.90 23.60 -8.81
CA ASP A 61 -6.56 24.77 -9.37
C ASP A 61 -8.04 24.75 -8.95
N VAL A 62 -8.42 25.70 -8.08
CA VAL A 62 -9.77 25.82 -7.53
C VAL A 62 -10.46 27.00 -8.21
N SER A 63 -11.73 26.79 -8.59
CA SER A 63 -12.58 27.82 -9.17
C SER A 63 -13.89 27.92 -8.39
N VAL A 64 -14.31 29.14 -8.09
CA VAL A 64 -15.57 29.44 -7.41
C VAL A 64 -16.25 30.61 -8.08
N SER A 65 -17.57 30.49 -8.28
CA SER A 65 -18.42 31.56 -8.76
C SER A 65 -19.48 31.92 -7.73
N TRP A 66 -19.97 33.15 -7.77
CA TRP A 66 -21.04 33.63 -6.89
C TRP A 66 -22.00 34.58 -7.61
N ASN A 67 -23.18 34.72 -7.04
CA ASN A 67 -24.18 35.72 -7.40
C ASN A 67 -24.55 36.55 -6.17
N LEU A 68 -24.91 37.80 -6.40
CA LEU A 68 -25.49 38.70 -5.42
C LEU A 68 -26.88 39.12 -5.90
N TRP A 69 -27.91 38.71 -5.17
CA TRP A 69 -29.31 38.95 -5.55
C TRP A 69 -29.88 40.23 -4.96
N ASN A 70 -29.41 40.62 -3.77
CA ASN A 70 -29.91 41.79 -3.04
C ASN A 70 -28.76 42.52 -2.34
N GLY A 71 -28.71 43.85 -2.46
CA GLY A 71 -27.73 44.72 -1.80
C GLY A 71 -26.57 45.18 -2.69
N ASP A 72 -25.69 45.99 -2.12
CA ASP A 72 -24.47 46.50 -2.78
C ASP A 72 -23.43 45.39 -2.96
N ALA A 73 -22.70 45.40 -4.08
CA ALA A 73 -21.69 44.38 -4.40
C ALA A 73 -20.35 44.56 -3.67
N GLY A 74 -20.20 45.65 -2.94
CA GLY A 74 -18.93 46.08 -2.37
C GLY A 74 -17.90 46.44 -3.43
N THR A 75 -16.68 46.70 -2.98
CA THR A 75 -15.55 47.04 -3.85
C THR A 75 -14.53 45.92 -3.95
N THR A 76 -14.52 44.99 -2.99
CA THR A 76 -13.58 43.87 -2.93
C THR A 76 -14.34 42.57 -2.67
N ALA A 77 -14.03 41.53 -3.44
CA ALA A 77 -14.46 40.16 -3.19
C ALA A 77 -13.27 39.34 -2.66
N LYS A 78 -13.52 38.49 -1.67
CA LYS A 78 -12.54 37.59 -1.06
C LYS A 78 -13.05 36.16 -1.05
N ILE A 79 -12.17 35.20 -1.27
CA ILE A 79 -12.44 33.79 -1.01
C ILE A 79 -11.76 33.41 0.30
N LEU A 80 -12.54 32.88 1.23
CA LEU A 80 -12.08 32.42 2.53
C LEU A 80 -12.13 30.89 2.58
N LEU A 81 -11.04 30.25 3.01
CA LEU A 81 -11.00 28.82 3.34
C LEU A 81 -10.81 28.68 4.85
N ASN A 82 -11.79 28.12 5.55
CA ASN A 82 -11.81 28.04 7.03
C ASN A 82 -11.56 29.42 7.68
N GLY A 83 -12.16 30.47 7.12
CA GLY A 83 -12.01 31.86 7.57
C GLY A 83 -10.71 32.55 7.17
N LYS A 84 -9.77 31.86 6.50
CA LYS A 84 -8.50 32.45 6.03
C LYS A 84 -8.60 32.87 4.57
N GLU A 85 -8.11 34.06 4.24
CA GLU A 85 -8.09 34.56 2.87
C GLU A 85 -7.19 33.67 1.97
N ALA A 86 -7.78 33.15 0.89
CA ALA A 86 -7.09 32.38 -0.15
C ALA A 86 -7.00 33.15 -1.48
N TRP A 87 -7.88 34.13 -1.67
CA TRP A 87 -7.92 35.01 -2.85
C TRP A 87 -8.62 36.32 -2.51
N SER A 88 -8.21 37.41 -3.16
CA SER A 88 -8.88 38.70 -3.12
C SER A 88 -8.78 39.41 -4.47
N GLY A 89 -9.84 40.12 -4.86
CA GLY A 89 -9.87 40.91 -6.08
C GLY A 89 -11.02 41.93 -6.10
N PRO A 90 -11.07 42.82 -7.10
CA PRO A 90 -12.14 43.80 -7.21
C PRO A 90 -13.52 43.14 -7.37
N SER A 91 -14.54 43.66 -6.67
CA SER A 91 -15.93 43.31 -6.91
C SER A 91 -16.51 44.27 -7.94
N THR A 92 -16.88 43.78 -9.12
CA THR A 92 -17.24 44.61 -10.29
C THR A 92 -18.71 44.50 -10.71
N GLY A 93 -19.51 43.68 -10.02
CA GLY A 93 -20.92 43.49 -10.36
C GLY A 93 -21.65 42.51 -9.46
N SER A 94 -22.87 42.15 -9.86
CA SER A 94 -23.75 41.23 -9.14
C SER A 94 -23.39 39.75 -9.29
N SER A 95 -22.30 39.43 -9.97
CA SER A 95 -21.74 38.09 -10.07
C SER A 95 -20.22 38.15 -10.27
N GLY A 96 -19.54 37.06 -9.96
CA GLY A 96 -18.09 36.98 -10.12
C GLY A 96 -17.56 35.55 -10.10
N THR A 97 -16.33 35.39 -10.55
CA THR A 97 -15.59 34.13 -10.53
C THR A 97 -14.16 34.39 -10.06
N ALA A 98 -13.66 33.56 -9.15
CA ALA A 98 -12.29 33.56 -8.68
C ALA A 98 -11.61 32.23 -9.00
N ASN A 99 -10.37 32.31 -9.49
CA ASN A 99 -9.50 31.16 -9.69
C ASN A 99 -8.26 31.34 -8.80
N PHE A 100 -7.93 30.32 -8.03
CA PHE A 100 -6.80 30.35 -7.10
C PHE A 100 -6.24 28.94 -6.88
N LYS A 101 -5.10 28.85 -6.22
CA LYS A 101 -4.38 27.58 -6.00
C LYS A 101 -4.44 27.17 -4.53
N VAL A 102 -4.66 25.88 -4.28
CA VAL A 102 -4.59 25.28 -2.94
C VAL A 102 -3.56 24.16 -2.96
N ASN A 103 -2.48 24.32 -2.18
CA ASN A 103 -1.31 23.43 -2.19
C ASN A 103 -1.28 22.39 -1.07
N LYS A 104 -2.34 22.33 -0.25
CA LYS A 104 -2.49 21.36 0.83
C LYS A 104 -3.80 20.61 0.65
N GLY A 105 -3.74 19.29 0.77
CA GLY A 105 -4.95 18.46 0.75
C GLY A 105 -5.79 18.63 2.03
N GLY A 106 -7.09 18.43 1.89
CA GLY A 106 -8.06 18.52 2.98
C GLY A 106 -9.47 18.88 2.52
N ARG A 107 -10.35 19.03 3.51
CA ARG A 107 -11.70 19.57 3.34
C ARG A 107 -11.75 20.97 3.93
N TYR A 108 -12.32 21.91 3.18
CA TYR A 108 -12.34 23.32 3.55
C TYR A 108 -13.76 23.85 3.53
N GLN A 109 -14.14 24.57 4.58
CA GLN A 109 -15.35 25.39 4.60
C GLN A 109 -15.05 26.68 3.85
N MET A 110 -15.48 26.74 2.59
CA MET A 110 -15.25 27.87 1.70
C MET A 110 -16.37 28.89 1.81
N GLN A 111 -16.02 30.18 1.85
CA GLN A 111 -16.96 31.29 1.80
C GLN A 111 -16.50 32.35 0.79
N VAL A 112 -17.47 33.07 0.22
CA VAL A 112 -17.23 34.30 -0.52
C VAL A 112 -17.59 35.48 0.38
N ALA A 113 -16.69 36.43 0.57
CA ALA A 113 -16.96 37.65 1.32
C ALA A 113 -16.87 38.87 0.41
N LEU A 114 -17.92 39.70 0.41
CA LEU A 114 -17.92 40.99 -0.26
C LEU A 114 -17.67 42.09 0.78
N CYS A 115 -16.74 42.99 0.49
CA CYS A 115 -16.28 44.03 1.40
C CYS A 115 -16.34 45.42 0.76
N ASN A 116 -16.66 46.44 1.56
CA ASN A 116 -16.51 47.86 1.25
C ASN A 116 -15.94 48.59 2.50
N ALA A 117 -16.02 49.92 2.53
CA ALA A 117 -15.52 50.72 3.65
C ALA A 117 -16.29 50.49 4.97
N ASP A 118 -17.55 50.07 4.89
CA ASP A 118 -18.46 49.93 6.03
C ASP A 118 -18.44 48.51 6.64
N GLY A 119 -17.81 47.55 5.97
CA GLY A 119 -17.62 46.20 6.48
C GLY A 119 -17.58 45.13 5.40
N CYS A 120 -17.66 43.87 5.84
CA CYS A 120 -17.70 42.69 4.98
C CYS A 120 -18.90 41.81 5.31
N THR A 121 -19.51 41.21 4.28
CA THR A 121 -20.58 40.23 4.42
C THR A 121 -20.18 38.94 3.72
N ALA A 122 -20.18 37.83 4.47
CA ALA A 122 -19.80 36.51 3.96
C ALA A 122 -21.03 35.66 3.56
N SER A 123 -20.86 34.84 2.53
CA SER A 123 -21.83 33.80 2.16
C SER A 123 -21.98 32.74 3.26
N ASP A 124 -22.99 31.89 3.12
CA ASP A 124 -22.96 30.59 3.80
C ASP A 124 -21.77 29.76 3.28
N ALA A 125 -21.31 28.82 4.09
CA ALA A 125 -20.18 27.98 3.75
C ALA A 125 -20.58 26.86 2.78
N THR A 126 -19.73 26.59 1.81
CA THR A 126 -19.77 25.39 0.97
C THR A 126 -18.50 24.58 1.21
N GLU A 127 -18.63 23.28 1.46
CA GLU A 127 -17.45 22.42 1.55
C GLU A 127 -16.81 22.25 0.16
N ILE A 128 -15.51 22.49 0.08
CA ILE A 128 -14.69 22.04 -1.04
C ILE A 128 -13.69 20.99 -0.58
N VAL A 129 -13.37 20.06 -1.47
CA VAL A 129 -12.42 18.97 -1.24
C VAL A 129 -11.22 19.19 -2.13
N VAL A 130 -10.03 19.25 -1.54
CA VAL A 130 -8.75 19.25 -2.27
C VAL A 130 -8.04 17.95 -1.94
N ALA A 131 -8.00 17.04 -2.90
CA ALA A 131 -7.40 15.74 -2.76
C ALA A 131 -5.89 15.77 -2.97
N ASP A 132 -5.21 14.91 -2.22
CA ASP A 132 -3.78 14.62 -2.35
C ASP A 132 -3.53 13.17 -1.93
N THR A 133 -2.40 12.61 -2.34
CA THR A 133 -2.10 11.18 -2.21
C THR A 133 -1.67 10.76 -0.81
N ASP A 134 -1.69 11.68 0.16
CA ASP A 134 -1.57 11.37 1.59
C ASP A 134 -2.91 10.95 2.21
N GLY A 135 -4.01 11.06 1.46
CA GLY A 135 -5.36 10.73 1.93
C GLY A 135 -6.00 11.80 2.81
N SER A 136 -5.42 13.00 2.91
CA SER A 136 -5.90 14.09 3.78
C SER A 136 -7.34 14.57 3.52
N HIS A 137 -7.92 14.19 2.37
CA HIS A 137 -9.30 14.48 1.97
C HIS A 137 -10.29 13.36 2.33
N LEU A 138 -9.80 12.17 2.65
CA LEU A 138 -10.59 10.97 2.88
C LEU A 138 -10.99 10.86 4.36
N ALA A 139 -12.15 10.25 4.60
CA ALA A 139 -12.50 9.81 5.94
C ALA A 139 -11.65 8.57 6.31
N PRO A 140 -11.32 8.35 7.60
CA PRO A 140 -10.65 7.13 8.04
C PRO A 140 -11.41 5.85 7.66
N LEU A 141 -10.74 4.91 7.00
CA LEU A 141 -11.29 3.57 6.72
C LEU A 141 -11.06 2.65 7.91
N LYS A 142 -11.96 2.69 8.89
CA LYS A 142 -11.87 1.91 10.14
C LYS A 142 -12.91 0.80 10.17
N GLU A 143 -12.55 -0.32 9.57
CA GLU A 143 -13.45 -1.46 9.35
C GLU A 143 -13.45 -2.43 10.54
N PRO A 144 -14.57 -3.14 10.81
CA PRO A 144 -14.61 -4.19 11.81
C PRO A 144 -13.74 -5.37 11.38
N LEU A 145 -13.12 -6.04 12.35
CA LEU A 145 -12.40 -7.30 12.10
C LEU A 145 -13.37 -8.37 11.57
N LEU A 146 -12.94 -9.08 10.53
CA LEU A 146 -13.69 -10.15 9.88
C LEU A 146 -13.18 -11.54 10.28
N GLU A 147 -13.98 -12.55 10.00
CA GLU A 147 -13.66 -13.97 10.22
C GLU A 147 -13.26 -14.24 11.69
N LYS A 148 -12.07 -14.81 11.92
CA LYS A 148 -11.57 -15.14 13.26
C LYS A 148 -10.59 -14.10 13.81
N ASN A 149 -10.35 -13.01 13.09
CA ASN A 149 -9.43 -11.97 13.55
C ASN A 149 -9.89 -11.40 14.90
N LYS A 150 -8.96 -11.33 15.86
CA LYS A 150 -9.17 -10.75 17.19
C LYS A 150 -8.33 -9.49 17.33
N PRO A 151 -8.76 -8.49 18.12
CA PRO A 151 -8.04 -7.24 18.24
C PRO A 151 -6.77 -7.41 19.10
N TYR A 152 -5.64 -6.89 18.60
CA TYR A 152 -4.37 -6.79 19.34
C TYR A 152 -3.80 -5.38 19.30
N LYS A 153 -3.15 -4.98 20.40
CA LYS A 153 -2.37 -3.74 20.50
C LYS A 153 -0.95 -3.99 20.02
N GLN A 154 -0.40 -3.09 19.21
CA GLN A 154 0.99 -3.18 18.73
C GLN A 154 1.97 -2.66 19.79
N ASN A 155 2.11 -3.37 20.91
CA ASN A 155 2.89 -2.95 22.08
C ASN A 155 4.11 -3.84 22.41
N SER A 156 4.36 -4.90 21.65
CA SER A 156 5.56 -5.74 21.79
C SER A 156 6.86 -5.06 21.34
N GLY A 157 6.76 -4.02 20.49
CA GLY A 157 7.91 -3.43 19.81
C GLY A 157 8.53 -4.32 18.73
N LYS A 158 7.86 -5.43 18.37
CA LYS A 158 8.27 -6.33 17.27
C LYS A 158 7.53 -6.00 15.98
N VAL A 159 8.15 -6.33 14.86
CA VAL A 159 7.50 -6.28 13.55
C VAL A 159 6.43 -7.36 13.47
N VAL A 160 5.23 -6.95 13.07
CA VAL A 160 4.14 -7.80 12.57
C VAL A 160 3.78 -7.28 11.18
N GLY A 161 4.26 -7.97 10.14
CA GLY A 161 4.09 -7.58 8.74
C GLY A 161 3.20 -8.53 7.96
N SER A 162 2.57 -8.08 6.89
CA SER A 162 1.98 -8.99 5.89
C SER A 162 1.97 -8.36 4.51
N TYR A 163 2.09 -9.21 3.48
CA TYR A 163 1.87 -8.82 2.09
C TYR A 163 0.38 -8.83 1.75
N PHE A 164 -0.04 -7.81 0.99
CA PHE A 164 -1.32 -7.71 0.31
C PHE A 164 -1.06 -7.63 -1.20
N VAL A 165 -1.75 -8.46 -1.97
CA VAL A 165 -1.55 -8.55 -3.42
C VAL A 165 -2.53 -7.71 -4.22
N GLU A 166 -2.01 -6.99 -5.22
CA GLU A 166 -2.76 -6.10 -6.11
C GLU A 166 -3.92 -6.82 -6.79
N TRP A 167 -3.68 -8.04 -7.29
CA TRP A 167 -4.66 -8.85 -8.01
C TRP A 167 -5.67 -9.54 -7.08
N GLY A 168 -5.50 -9.46 -5.76
CA GLY A 168 -6.39 -10.07 -4.76
C GLY A 168 -7.83 -9.58 -4.85
N VAL A 169 -8.04 -8.39 -5.42
CA VAL A 169 -9.38 -7.78 -5.60
C VAL A 169 -10.25 -8.42 -6.67
N TYR A 170 -9.71 -9.38 -7.44
CA TYR A 170 -10.42 -10.12 -8.48
C TYR A 170 -10.98 -11.45 -7.94
N GLY A 171 -10.44 -12.59 -8.39
CA GLY A 171 -10.97 -13.92 -8.07
C GLY A 171 -10.99 -14.23 -6.57
N ARG A 172 -9.92 -13.83 -5.85
CA ARG A 172 -9.81 -13.93 -4.39
C ARG A 172 -10.84 -13.05 -3.66
N ASN A 173 -11.31 -11.99 -4.32
CA ASN A 173 -12.25 -11.01 -3.80
C ASN A 173 -11.83 -10.48 -2.42
N PHE A 174 -10.53 -10.24 -2.22
CA PHE A 174 -9.99 -9.66 -1.00
C PHE A 174 -9.52 -8.24 -1.28
N THR A 175 -10.11 -7.27 -0.57
CA THR A 175 -9.90 -5.84 -0.77
C THR A 175 -9.29 -5.22 0.48
N VAL A 176 -8.76 -4.00 0.38
CA VAL A 176 -8.04 -3.35 1.49
C VAL A 176 -8.93 -3.17 2.73
N ASP A 177 -10.23 -2.95 2.56
CA ASP A 177 -11.20 -2.87 3.67
C ASP A 177 -11.36 -4.18 4.47
N LYS A 178 -10.86 -5.31 3.95
CA LYS A 178 -10.87 -6.60 4.65
C LYS A 178 -9.57 -6.88 5.41
N ILE A 179 -8.55 -6.04 5.24
CA ILE A 179 -7.28 -6.19 5.96
C ILE A 179 -7.53 -5.92 7.45
N PRO A 180 -7.13 -6.83 8.37
CA PRO A 180 -7.18 -6.61 9.82
C PRO A 180 -6.08 -5.63 10.28
N ALA A 181 -6.09 -4.40 9.76
CA ALA A 181 -4.94 -3.48 9.77
C ALA A 181 -4.43 -3.09 11.17
N GLN A 182 -5.32 -3.01 12.17
CA GLN A 182 -4.91 -2.74 13.57
C GLN A 182 -3.99 -3.83 14.16
N ASN A 183 -3.97 -5.02 13.58
CA ASN A 183 -3.13 -6.14 14.00
C ASN A 183 -1.77 -6.17 13.28
N LEU A 184 -1.43 -5.14 12.52
CA LEU A 184 -0.21 -5.03 11.74
C LEU A 184 0.59 -3.78 12.14
N THR A 185 1.90 -3.89 12.00
CA THR A 185 2.85 -2.75 12.05
C THR A 185 3.29 -2.34 10.65
N HIS A 186 3.37 -3.31 9.72
CA HIS A 186 3.79 -3.11 8.34
C HIS A 186 2.81 -3.81 7.39
N LEU A 187 2.44 -3.13 6.32
CA LEU A 187 1.65 -3.66 5.21
C LEU A 187 2.46 -3.50 3.93
N LEU A 188 2.77 -4.61 3.26
CA LEU A 188 3.57 -4.63 2.05
C LEU A 188 2.66 -4.81 0.84
N TYR A 189 2.74 -3.89 -0.12
CA TYR A 189 1.92 -3.92 -1.33
C TYR A 189 2.67 -4.67 -2.44
N GLY A 190 2.23 -5.89 -2.73
CA GLY A 190 2.74 -6.76 -3.78
C GLY A 190 1.94 -6.63 -5.08
N PHE A 191 2.49 -6.27 -6.23
CA PHE A 191 3.87 -5.82 -6.43
C PHE A 191 3.91 -4.63 -7.39
N ILE A 192 4.91 -3.78 -7.16
CA ILE A 192 5.27 -2.69 -8.05
C ILE A 192 6.24 -3.22 -9.11
N PRO A 193 5.92 -3.12 -10.41
CA PRO A 193 6.79 -3.63 -11.47
C PRO A 193 7.88 -2.63 -11.87
N ILE A 194 8.88 -3.14 -12.57
CA ILE A 194 9.90 -2.34 -13.27
C ILE A 194 9.66 -2.46 -14.77
N CYS A 195 9.53 -1.32 -15.46
CA CYS A 195 9.28 -1.29 -16.91
C CYS A 195 10.40 -1.98 -17.69
N GLY A 196 9.99 -2.73 -18.72
CA GLY A 196 10.89 -3.45 -19.60
C GLY A 196 10.15 -4.45 -20.48
N GLY A 197 10.55 -4.55 -21.74
CA GLY A 197 9.97 -5.46 -22.72
C GLY A 197 10.64 -6.84 -22.74
N ASN A 198 10.76 -7.40 -23.95
CA ASN A 198 11.41 -8.68 -24.19
C ASN A 198 12.87 -8.66 -23.69
N GLY A 199 13.28 -9.73 -23.01
CA GLY A 199 14.61 -9.84 -22.41
C GLY A 199 14.76 -9.11 -21.07
N ILE A 200 13.78 -8.31 -20.64
CA ILE A 200 13.81 -7.58 -19.36
C ILE A 200 12.76 -8.11 -18.37
N ASN A 201 11.59 -8.52 -18.84
CA ASN A 201 10.51 -9.10 -18.01
C ASN A 201 9.97 -10.41 -18.60
N ASP A 202 10.85 -11.32 -19.01
CA ASP A 202 10.41 -12.55 -19.68
C ASP A 202 9.65 -13.49 -18.74
N SER A 203 9.97 -13.51 -17.45
CA SER A 203 9.23 -14.28 -16.42
C SER A 203 7.73 -13.99 -16.38
N LEU A 204 7.28 -12.78 -16.74
CA LEU A 204 5.86 -12.46 -16.79
C LEU A 204 5.09 -13.22 -17.88
N LYS A 205 5.79 -13.79 -18.87
CA LYS A 205 5.15 -14.51 -20.00
C LYS A 205 4.56 -15.85 -19.58
N GLU A 206 4.97 -16.39 -18.44
CA GLU A 206 4.40 -17.61 -17.86
C GLU A 206 2.99 -17.40 -17.29
N ILE A 207 2.56 -16.14 -17.10
CA ILE A 207 1.22 -15.78 -16.63
C ILE A 207 0.45 -15.12 -17.78
N GLU A 208 -0.68 -15.71 -18.15
CA GLU A 208 -1.51 -15.24 -19.27
C GLU A 208 -1.87 -13.74 -19.11
N GLY A 209 -1.55 -12.95 -20.14
CA GLY A 209 -1.86 -11.51 -20.19
C GLY A 209 -1.01 -10.61 -19.30
N SER A 210 -0.20 -11.17 -18.39
CA SER A 210 0.55 -10.40 -17.38
C SER A 210 1.66 -9.56 -18.00
N PHE A 211 2.46 -10.12 -18.90
CA PHE A 211 3.48 -9.38 -19.65
C PHE A 211 2.88 -8.24 -20.46
N GLN A 212 1.76 -8.50 -21.16
CA GLN A 212 1.07 -7.53 -22.00
C GLN A 212 0.45 -6.39 -21.17
N ALA A 213 -0.05 -6.68 -19.97
CA ALA A 213 -0.52 -5.67 -19.03
C ALA A 213 0.61 -4.72 -18.63
N LEU A 214 1.80 -5.24 -18.31
CA LEU A 214 2.96 -4.41 -18.00
C LEU A 214 3.39 -3.56 -19.21
N GLN A 215 3.42 -4.13 -20.41
CA GLN A 215 3.78 -3.37 -21.63
C GLN A 215 2.80 -2.20 -21.88
N ARG A 216 1.50 -2.41 -21.61
CA ARG A 216 0.49 -1.35 -21.73
C ARG A 216 0.69 -0.27 -20.68
N SER A 217 0.93 -0.65 -19.43
CA SER A 217 1.21 0.30 -18.35
C SER A 217 2.47 1.12 -18.62
N CYS A 218 3.52 0.50 -19.15
CA CYS A 218 4.79 1.14 -19.48
C CYS A 218 4.81 1.80 -20.87
N GLN A 219 3.69 1.93 -21.57
CA GLN A 219 3.67 2.53 -22.90
C GLN A 219 4.22 3.98 -22.86
N GLY A 220 5.31 4.21 -23.59
CA GLY A 220 6.00 5.51 -23.62
C GLY A 220 6.80 5.84 -22.36
N ARG A 221 7.00 4.88 -21.45
CA ARG A 221 7.83 5.00 -20.25
C ARG A 221 9.16 4.25 -20.46
N GLU A 222 10.27 4.86 -20.05
CA GLU A 222 11.59 4.26 -20.20
C GLU A 222 11.73 2.97 -19.39
N ASP A 223 12.43 1.98 -19.97
CA ASP A 223 12.84 0.76 -19.26
C ASP A 223 13.64 1.08 -18.00
N PHE A 224 13.51 0.22 -16.99
CA PHE A 224 14.11 0.32 -15.66
C PHE A 224 13.54 1.43 -14.77
N LYS A 225 12.43 2.10 -15.15
CA LYS A 225 11.61 2.90 -14.23
C LYS A 225 10.51 2.06 -13.61
N VAL A 226 10.13 2.34 -12.35
CA VAL A 226 8.93 1.73 -11.74
C VAL A 226 7.64 2.21 -12.41
N SER A 227 6.59 1.38 -12.32
CA SER A 227 5.23 1.68 -12.81
C SER A 227 4.17 1.08 -11.85
N ILE A 228 2.93 0.88 -12.31
CA ILE A 228 1.89 0.09 -11.64
C ILE A 228 1.48 -1.04 -12.60
N HIS A 229 1.38 -2.28 -12.16
CA HIS A 229 1.13 -3.41 -13.08
C HIS A 229 -0.32 -3.40 -13.59
N ASP A 230 -1.28 -3.23 -12.68
CA ASP A 230 -2.69 -3.07 -12.96
C ASP A 230 -3.23 -1.73 -12.43
N PRO A 231 -3.18 -0.66 -13.24
CA PRO A 231 -3.75 0.64 -12.89
C PRO A 231 -5.23 0.61 -12.49
N PHE A 232 -6.01 -0.34 -13.02
CA PHE A 232 -7.42 -0.43 -12.72
C PHE A 232 -7.63 -0.89 -11.28
N ALA A 233 -7.00 -2.01 -10.89
CA ALA A 233 -7.04 -2.51 -9.52
C ALA A 233 -6.46 -1.49 -8.52
N ALA A 234 -5.34 -0.85 -8.88
CA ALA A 234 -4.64 0.08 -8.01
C ALA A 234 -5.43 1.38 -7.76
N LEU A 235 -6.03 1.99 -8.79
CA LEU A 235 -6.48 3.40 -8.71
C LEU A 235 -7.90 3.69 -9.21
N GLN A 236 -8.52 2.80 -9.99
CA GLN A 236 -9.75 3.14 -10.73
C GLN A 236 -10.95 2.30 -10.32
N LYS A 237 -10.75 1.05 -9.89
CA LYS A 237 -11.82 0.14 -9.45
C LYS A 237 -12.53 0.74 -8.25
N ALA A 238 -13.85 0.90 -8.32
CA ALA A 238 -14.63 1.36 -7.18
C ALA A 238 -14.51 0.36 -6.02
N GLN A 239 -14.22 0.88 -4.82
CA GLN A 239 -14.06 0.09 -3.59
C GLN A 239 -14.64 0.86 -2.41
N LYS A 240 -14.91 0.16 -1.29
CA LYS A 240 -15.51 0.75 -0.10
C LYS A 240 -14.72 1.99 0.37
N GLY A 241 -15.44 3.09 0.60
CA GLY A 241 -14.88 4.39 1.01
C GLY A 241 -14.45 5.30 -0.14
N VAL A 242 -14.31 4.77 -1.36
CA VAL A 242 -13.87 5.49 -2.58
C VAL A 242 -14.69 5.04 -3.79
N THR A 243 -16.01 5.17 -3.68
CA THR A 243 -16.99 4.66 -4.65
C THR A 243 -17.58 5.74 -5.55
N ALA A 244 -17.49 7.02 -5.18
CA ALA A 244 -18.12 8.08 -5.96
C ALA A 244 -17.47 8.16 -7.34
N TRP A 245 -18.28 8.43 -8.37
CA TRP A 245 -17.79 8.40 -9.75
C TRP A 245 -16.65 9.42 -9.97
N ASP A 246 -16.67 10.53 -9.23
CA ASP A 246 -15.72 11.65 -9.24
C ASP A 246 -14.70 11.60 -8.08
N ASP A 247 -14.58 10.48 -7.35
CA ASP A 247 -13.46 10.30 -6.43
C ASP A 247 -12.14 10.23 -7.22
N PRO A 248 -11.12 11.03 -6.85
CA PRO A 248 -9.89 11.15 -7.64
C PRO A 248 -8.99 9.92 -7.51
N TYR A 249 -9.04 9.21 -6.38
CA TYR A 249 -8.27 7.99 -6.13
C TYR A 249 -9.22 6.90 -5.63
N LYS A 250 -9.30 5.80 -6.35
CA LYS A 250 -10.09 4.62 -6.00
C LYS A 250 -9.16 3.42 -5.85
N GLY A 251 -9.67 2.21 -6.06
CA GLY A 251 -8.88 0.99 -6.04
C GLY A 251 -8.17 0.77 -4.71
N ASN A 252 -7.09 0.00 -4.78
CA ASN A 252 -6.25 -0.30 -3.63
C ASN A 252 -5.63 0.98 -3.03
N PHE A 253 -5.09 1.88 -3.85
CA PHE A 253 -4.37 3.06 -3.38
C PHE A 253 -5.29 4.04 -2.67
N GLY A 254 -6.49 4.28 -3.20
CA GLY A 254 -7.51 5.11 -2.54
C GLY A 254 -7.90 4.55 -1.17
N GLN A 255 -8.07 3.23 -1.06
CA GLN A 255 -8.34 2.60 0.24
C GLN A 255 -7.13 2.63 1.17
N LEU A 256 -5.90 2.44 0.69
CA LEU A 256 -4.68 2.52 1.50
C LEU A 256 -4.44 3.94 2.05
N MET A 257 -4.75 4.96 1.25
CA MET A 257 -4.76 6.35 1.71
C MET A 257 -5.75 6.54 2.87
N ALA A 258 -6.98 6.04 2.74
CA ALA A 258 -7.98 6.09 3.82
C ALA A 258 -7.59 5.23 5.04
N LEU A 259 -6.90 4.11 4.81
CA LEU A 259 -6.38 3.22 5.86
C LEU A 259 -5.30 3.92 6.68
N LYS A 260 -4.41 4.68 6.04
CA LYS A 260 -3.43 5.54 6.74
C LYS A 260 -4.10 6.61 7.62
N GLN A 261 -5.26 7.14 7.21
CA GLN A 261 -6.02 8.07 8.06
C GLN A 261 -6.60 7.37 9.30
N ALA A 262 -6.93 6.07 9.21
CA ALA A 262 -7.38 5.28 10.37
C ALA A 262 -6.24 4.76 11.24
N HIS A 263 -5.07 4.48 10.63
CA HIS A 263 -3.90 3.88 11.26
C HIS A 263 -2.63 4.66 10.87
N PRO A 264 -2.40 5.86 11.44
CA PRO A 264 -1.29 6.71 11.05
C PRO A 264 0.10 6.07 11.28
N ASP A 265 0.20 5.19 12.29
CA ASP A 265 1.45 4.52 12.64
C ASP A 265 1.76 3.28 11.78
N LEU A 266 0.77 2.69 11.11
CA LEU A 266 0.96 1.56 10.18
C LEU A 266 1.90 1.98 9.06
N LYS A 267 2.99 1.24 8.84
CA LYS A 267 3.91 1.49 7.73
C LYS A 267 3.39 0.78 6.49
N ILE A 268 3.14 1.52 5.41
CA ILE A 268 2.73 0.92 4.13
C ILE A 268 3.92 1.02 3.17
N LEU A 269 4.41 -0.11 2.69
CA LEU A 269 5.59 -0.19 1.84
C LEU A 269 5.22 -0.74 0.45
N PRO A 270 5.61 -0.08 -0.65
CA PRO A 270 5.54 -0.66 -1.97
C PRO A 270 6.64 -1.71 -2.10
N SER A 271 6.28 -2.96 -2.41
CA SER A 271 7.24 -4.02 -2.68
C SER A 271 7.50 -4.11 -4.17
N ILE A 272 8.76 -3.90 -4.56
CA ILE A 272 9.20 -3.90 -5.95
C ILE A 272 9.85 -5.24 -6.27
N GLY A 273 9.30 -5.96 -7.24
CA GLY A 273 9.78 -7.27 -7.64
C GLY A 273 8.80 -8.38 -7.29
N GLY A 274 9.26 -9.38 -6.55
CA GLY A 274 8.61 -10.66 -6.37
C GLY A 274 8.97 -11.64 -7.50
N TRP A 275 8.49 -12.87 -7.39
CA TRP A 275 8.90 -14.01 -8.22
C TRP A 275 8.96 -13.72 -9.73
N THR A 276 7.93 -13.09 -10.30
CA THR A 276 7.79 -12.91 -11.76
C THR A 276 8.22 -11.52 -12.27
N LEU A 277 8.55 -10.60 -11.38
CA LEU A 277 8.91 -9.21 -11.69
C LEU A 277 10.36 -8.86 -11.29
N SER A 278 11.16 -9.89 -10.96
CA SER A 278 12.55 -9.74 -10.53
C SER A 278 13.58 -9.68 -11.67
N ASP A 279 13.23 -10.10 -12.88
CA ASP A 279 14.12 -10.12 -14.05
C ASP A 279 14.88 -8.79 -14.26
N PRO A 280 14.28 -7.59 -14.11
CA PRO A 280 14.96 -6.32 -14.34
C PRO A 280 16.14 -6.05 -13.40
N PHE A 281 16.14 -6.59 -12.17
CA PHE A 281 17.22 -6.37 -11.21
C PHE A 281 18.56 -6.94 -11.69
N PHE A 282 18.55 -8.03 -12.45
CA PHE A 282 19.75 -8.67 -13.00
C PHE A 282 20.53 -7.78 -13.99
N PHE A 283 19.93 -6.69 -14.46
CA PHE A 283 20.57 -5.73 -15.36
C PHE A 283 21.11 -4.50 -14.63
N MET A 284 20.86 -4.38 -13.32
CA MET A 284 21.24 -3.21 -12.53
C MET A 284 22.71 -3.19 -12.12
N GLY A 285 23.53 -4.17 -12.54
CA GLY A 285 24.99 -4.02 -12.51
C GLY A 285 25.45 -2.81 -13.32
N ASP A 286 24.69 -2.47 -14.38
CA ASP A 286 24.81 -1.21 -15.11
C ASP A 286 24.29 -0.03 -14.28
N LYS A 287 25.22 0.84 -13.87
CA LYS A 287 24.96 2.06 -13.09
C LYS A 287 23.91 2.98 -13.72
N VAL A 288 23.86 3.08 -15.07
CA VAL A 288 22.89 3.96 -15.74
C VAL A 288 21.46 3.46 -15.54
N LYS A 289 21.25 2.14 -15.62
CA LYS A 289 19.95 1.51 -15.38
C LYS A 289 19.56 1.62 -13.91
N ARG A 290 20.51 1.38 -13.01
CA ARG A 290 20.31 1.45 -11.56
C ARG A 290 19.99 2.88 -11.09
N ASP A 291 20.67 3.89 -11.60
CA ASP A 291 20.39 5.30 -11.30
C ASP A 291 19.01 5.73 -11.78
N ARG A 292 18.61 5.27 -12.99
CA ARG A 292 17.25 5.50 -13.50
C ARG A 292 16.19 4.85 -12.59
N PHE A 293 16.45 3.62 -12.15
CA PHE A 293 15.57 2.92 -11.21
C PHE A 293 15.42 3.69 -9.90
N VAL A 294 16.53 4.00 -9.21
CA VAL A 294 16.52 4.74 -7.93
C VAL A 294 15.83 6.10 -8.06
N GLY A 295 16.09 6.83 -9.16
CA GLY A 295 15.42 8.09 -9.45
C GLY A 295 13.90 7.93 -9.63
N SER A 296 13.46 6.86 -10.29
CA SER A 296 12.02 6.58 -10.45
C SER A 296 11.34 6.17 -9.15
N VAL A 297 12.05 5.51 -8.23
CA VAL A 297 11.53 5.20 -6.88
C VAL A 297 11.32 6.50 -6.09
N LYS A 298 12.25 7.45 -6.16
CA LYS A 298 12.07 8.78 -5.55
C LYS A 298 10.82 9.48 -6.08
N GLU A 299 10.67 9.55 -7.40
CA GLU A 299 9.49 10.12 -8.07
C GLU A 299 8.19 9.43 -7.61
N PHE A 300 8.21 8.10 -7.52
CA PHE A 300 7.06 7.31 -7.09
C PHE A 300 6.64 7.65 -5.65
N LEU A 301 7.57 7.76 -4.71
CA LEU A 301 7.27 8.11 -3.31
C LEU A 301 6.84 9.57 -3.12
N GLN A 302 7.33 10.48 -3.96
CA GLN A 302 6.83 11.86 -4.00
C GLN A 302 5.40 11.95 -4.58
N THR A 303 5.08 11.07 -5.53
CA THR A 303 3.77 10.97 -6.16
C THR A 303 2.74 10.32 -5.23
N TRP A 304 3.09 9.21 -4.58
CA TRP A 304 2.19 8.40 -3.76
C TRP A 304 2.56 8.50 -2.28
N LYS A 305 2.16 9.62 -1.66
CA LYS A 305 2.64 10.04 -0.34
C LYS A 305 2.26 9.11 0.80
N PHE A 306 1.23 8.27 0.65
CA PHE A 306 0.83 7.31 1.68
C PHE A 306 1.85 6.18 1.92
N PHE A 307 2.79 5.94 0.99
CA PHE A 307 3.88 4.99 1.18
C PHE A 307 4.98 5.55 2.09
N ASP A 308 5.51 4.71 2.97
CA ASP A 308 6.44 5.06 4.05
C ASP A 308 7.87 4.54 3.81
N GLY A 309 8.21 4.18 2.58
CA GLY A 309 9.52 3.60 2.26
C GLY A 309 9.47 2.78 0.98
N VAL A 310 10.38 1.82 0.86
CA VAL A 310 10.39 0.82 -0.22
C VAL A 310 10.85 -0.53 0.29
N ASP A 311 10.19 -1.58 -0.19
CA ASP A 311 10.63 -2.96 -0.03
C ASP A 311 11.19 -3.47 -1.37
N ILE A 312 12.36 -4.08 -1.34
CA ILE A 312 13.00 -4.67 -2.53
C ILE A 312 12.90 -6.18 -2.45
N ASP A 313 12.19 -6.79 -3.39
CA ASP A 313 12.01 -8.24 -3.44
C ASP A 313 12.66 -8.78 -4.73
N TRP A 314 13.99 -8.81 -4.73
CA TRP A 314 14.76 -9.38 -5.84
C TRP A 314 14.93 -10.88 -5.62
N GLU A 315 14.27 -11.67 -6.47
CA GLU A 315 14.28 -13.13 -6.46
C GLU A 315 15.04 -13.75 -7.64
N PHE A 316 16.33 -14.11 -7.54
CA PHE A 316 17.28 -13.81 -6.47
C PHE A 316 18.64 -13.39 -7.03
N PRO A 317 19.44 -12.58 -6.30
CA PRO A 317 20.85 -12.37 -6.64
C PRO A 317 21.59 -13.70 -6.86
N GLY A 318 22.20 -13.84 -8.04
CA GLY A 318 22.88 -15.05 -8.49
C GLY A 318 21.96 -16.11 -9.08
N GLY A 319 20.74 -15.75 -9.47
CA GLY A 319 19.78 -16.57 -10.22
C GLY A 319 18.97 -17.51 -9.34
N LYS A 320 18.39 -18.55 -9.97
CA LYS A 320 17.43 -19.50 -9.34
C LYS A 320 16.06 -18.88 -8.99
N GLY A 321 15.73 -17.75 -9.61
CA GLY A 321 14.36 -17.22 -9.65
C GLY A 321 13.53 -17.87 -10.76
N ALA A 322 12.45 -17.19 -11.17
CA ALA A 322 11.57 -17.64 -12.23
C ALA A 322 12.28 -17.83 -13.58
N ASN A 323 13.18 -16.92 -13.95
CA ASN A 323 13.94 -17.01 -15.20
C ASN A 323 15.21 -17.86 -15.02
N PRO A 324 15.32 -19.04 -15.65
CA PRO A 324 16.49 -19.90 -15.52
C PRO A 324 17.74 -19.34 -16.23
N ASN A 325 17.58 -18.32 -17.09
CA ASN A 325 18.65 -17.73 -17.89
C ASN A 325 19.31 -16.51 -17.23
N LEU A 326 18.79 -16.07 -16.07
CA LEU A 326 19.30 -14.92 -15.34
C LEU A 326 20.03 -15.34 -14.07
N GLY A 327 20.96 -14.49 -13.63
CA GLY A 327 21.81 -14.71 -12.47
C GLY A 327 23.29 -14.64 -12.81
N SER A 328 24.03 -13.84 -12.04
CA SER A 328 25.47 -13.70 -12.19
C SER A 328 26.18 -13.61 -10.83
N PRO A 329 27.50 -13.91 -10.76
CA PRO A 329 28.29 -13.66 -9.55
C PRO A 329 28.35 -12.18 -9.14
N GLN A 330 28.06 -11.25 -10.04
CA GLN A 330 28.09 -9.79 -9.78
C GLN A 330 26.84 -9.29 -9.05
N ASP A 331 25.78 -10.11 -8.99
CA ASP A 331 24.50 -9.73 -8.43
C ASP A 331 24.61 -9.40 -6.93
N GLY A 332 25.50 -10.09 -6.21
CA GLY A 332 25.75 -9.82 -4.79
C GLY A 332 26.31 -8.42 -4.53
N GLU A 333 27.24 -7.96 -5.37
CA GLU A 333 27.75 -6.58 -5.31
C GLU A 333 26.68 -5.58 -5.74
N THR A 334 25.97 -5.88 -6.83
CA THR A 334 24.87 -5.06 -7.35
C THR A 334 23.80 -4.82 -6.30
N TYR A 335 23.40 -5.86 -5.56
CA TYR A 335 22.42 -5.77 -4.48
C TYR A 335 22.89 -4.81 -3.38
N VAL A 336 24.13 -4.93 -2.91
CA VAL A 336 24.68 -4.05 -1.87
C VAL A 336 24.76 -2.59 -2.34
N LEU A 337 25.16 -2.35 -3.59
CA LEU A 337 25.19 -1.01 -4.18
C LEU A 337 23.78 -0.42 -4.28
N LEU A 338 22.81 -1.21 -4.76
CA LEU A 338 21.42 -0.81 -4.86
C LEU A 338 20.85 -0.38 -3.50
N MET A 339 21.06 -1.18 -2.44
CA MET A 339 20.60 -0.83 -1.09
C MET A 339 21.20 0.48 -0.58
N LYS A 340 22.50 0.71 -0.81
CA LYS A 340 23.17 1.96 -0.40
C LYS A 340 22.62 3.17 -1.15
N GLU A 341 22.42 3.05 -2.46
CA GLU A 341 21.91 4.13 -3.31
C GLU A 341 20.45 4.46 -2.97
N LEU A 342 19.61 3.44 -2.72
CA LEU A 342 18.24 3.64 -2.24
C LEU A 342 18.21 4.31 -0.86
N ARG A 343 19.04 3.88 0.09
CA ARG A 343 19.10 4.52 1.42
C ARG A 343 19.49 5.99 1.33
N ALA A 344 20.52 6.31 0.55
CA ALA A 344 20.93 7.70 0.33
C ALA A 344 19.81 8.54 -0.30
N MET A 345 19.08 7.98 -1.27
CA MET A 345 17.91 8.62 -1.88
C MET A 345 16.80 8.87 -0.84
N LEU A 346 16.49 7.88 0.00
CA LEU A 346 15.47 8.00 1.06
C LEU A 346 15.88 8.96 2.17
N ASP A 347 17.17 9.07 2.50
CA ASP A 347 17.68 10.05 3.47
C ASP A 347 17.50 11.47 2.94
N GLN A 348 17.78 11.67 1.65
CA GLN A 348 17.49 12.95 0.99
C GLN A 348 15.98 13.25 1.02
N LEU A 349 15.13 12.27 0.68
CA LEU A 349 13.67 12.46 0.71
C LEU A 349 13.14 12.71 2.14
N SER A 350 13.75 12.09 3.15
CA SER A 350 13.45 12.34 4.56
C SER A 350 13.75 13.78 4.94
N ALA A 351 14.90 14.32 4.50
CA ALA A 351 15.27 15.72 4.73
C ALA A 351 14.34 16.70 3.99
N GLU A 352 13.88 16.36 2.78
CA GLU A 352 12.95 17.18 1.99
C GLU A 352 11.54 17.25 2.60
N THR A 353 11.07 16.16 3.22
CA THR A 353 9.66 16.02 3.64
C THR A 353 9.46 16.08 5.16
N GLY A 354 10.53 15.91 5.94
CA GLY A 354 10.46 15.72 7.40
C GLY A 354 9.91 14.37 7.85
N ARG A 355 9.63 13.44 6.92
CA ARG A 355 9.16 12.09 7.21
C ARG A 355 10.34 11.14 7.42
N LYS A 356 10.08 9.99 8.03
CA LYS A 356 11.01 8.87 8.07
C LYS A 356 10.58 7.86 7.01
N TYR A 357 11.53 7.40 6.20
CA TYR A 357 11.31 6.37 5.19
C TYR A 357 12.12 5.11 5.49
N GLU A 358 11.45 3.96 5.41
CA GLU A 358 12.07 2.65 5.61
C GLU A 358 12.62 2.07 4.30
N LEU A 359 13.70 1.31 4.39
CA LEU A 359 14.21 0.46 3.32
C LEU A 359 14.25 -0.99 3.80
N THR A 360 13.47 -1.86 3.18
CA THR A 360 13.44 -3.29 3.51
C THR A 360 13.74 -4.15 2.29
N SER A 361 13.94 -5.44 2.51
CA SER A 361 13.99 -6.41 1.42
C SER A 361 13.52 -7.78 1.89
N ALA A 362 12.72 -8.44 1.05
CA ALA A 362 12.45 -9.86 1.13
C ALA A 362 13.58 -10.67 0.47
N ILE A 363 14.00 -11.74 1.15
CA ILE A 363 15.12 -12.58 0.71
C ILE A 363 14.81 -14.06 0.89
N SER A 364 15.38 -14.91 0.02
CA SER A 364 15.33 -16.36 0.19
C SER A 364 15.95 -16.79 1.53
N ALA A 365 15.34 -17.78 2.18
CA ALA A 365 15.88 -18.42 3.38
C ALA A 365 16.89 -19.57 3.13
N GLY A 366 17.12 -19.94 1.87
CA GLY A 366 18.14 -20.92 1.49
C GLY A 366 19.57 -20.41 1.69
N LYS A 367 20.38 -21.12 2.49
CA LYS A 367 21.79 -20.76 2.75
C LYS A 367 22.61 -20.58 1.47
N ASP A 368 22.37 -21.43 0.46
CA ASP A 368 22.97 -21.38 -0.87
C ASP A 368 22.75 -20.06 -1.60
N LYS A 369 21.66 -19.35 -1.31
CA LYS A 369 21.35 -18.03 -1.87
C LYS A 369 21.78 -16.91 -0.93
N ILE A 370 21.62 -17.10 0.38
CA ILE A 370 22.06 -16.13 1.39
C ILE A 370 23.56 -15.84 1.27
N ASP A 371 24.38 -16.86 1.06
CA ASP A 371 25.84 -16.72 0.97
C ASP A 371 26.32 -16.00 -0.32
N LYS A 372 25.42 -15.74 -1.28
CA LYS A 372 25.75 -14.97 -2.50
C LYS A 372 25.73 -13.46 -2.29
N VAL A 373 25.21 -12.98 -1.16
CA VAL A 373 25.08 -11.55 -0.85
C VAL A 373 25.73 -11.27 0.50
N ALA A 374 26.47 -10.17 0.60
CA ALA A 374 27.08 -9.71 1.84
C ALA A 374 26.05 -8.93 2.70
N TYR A 375 25.11 -9.64 3.34
CA TYR A 375 24.07 -9.01 4.15
C TYR A 375 24.61 -8.28 5.38
N ASN A 376 25.76 -8.71 5.89
CA ASN A 376 26.47 -8.00 6.94
C ASN A 376 26.88 -6.57 6.55
N VAL A 377 27.02 -6.29 5.26
CA VAL A 377 27.23 -4.96 4.69
C VAL A 377 25.90 -4.29 4.34
N ALA A 378 25.00 -5.01 3.64
CA ALA A 378 23.70 -4.48 3.19
C ALA A 378 22.83 -3.98 4.36
N GLN A 379 22.86 -4.67 5.52
CA GLN A 379 22.06 -4.33 6.71
C GLN A 379 22.26 -2.89 7.21
N ASN A 380 23.37 -2.24 6.87
CA ASN A 380 23.64 -0.85 7.29
C ASN A 380 22.75 0.16 6.56
N SER A 381 22.15 -0.26 5.44
CA SER A 381 21.23 0.55 4.65
C SER A 381 19.78 0.18 4.89
N MET A 382 19.50 -0.97 5.50
CA MET A 382 18.16 -1.54 5.59
C MET A 382 17.61 -1.44 7.01
N ASP A 383 16.31 -1.19 7.13
CA ASP A 383 15.56 -1.19 8.38
C ASP A 383 15.24 -2.62 8.84
N GLN A 384 14.73 -3.45 7.92
CA GLN A 384 14.34 -4.86 8.15
C GLN A 384 14.75 -5.76 6.98
N ILE A 385 14.95 -7.03 7.27
CA ILE A 385 15.18 -8.13 6.31
C ILE A 385 14.04 -9.14 6.50
N PHE A 386 13.15 -9.24 5.53
CA PHE A 386 12.06 -10.21 5.51
C PHE A 386 12.59 -11.55 5.00
N LEU A 387 12.94 -12.44 5.92
CA LEU A 387 13.45 -13.77 5.60
C LEU A 387 12.30 -14.69 5.17
N MET A 388 12.20 -14.99 3.88
CA MET A 388 11.17 -15.87 3.30
C MET A 388 11.39 -17.33 3.71
N SER A 389 11.13 -17.63 4.98
CA SER A 389 11.27 -18.95 5.60
C SER A 389 10.05 -19.84 5.33
N TYR A 390 9.68 -19.90 4.06
CA TYR A 390 8.63 -20.72 3.47
C TYR A 390 9.08 -21.17 2.07
N ASP A 391 8.28 -21.97 1.39
CA ASP A 391 8.61 -22.52 0.07
C ASP A 391 9.90 -23.38 0.03
N PHE A 392 10.29 -23.95 1.17
CA PHE A 392 11.41 -24.89 1.24
C PHE A 392 11.17 -26.15 0.39
N TYR A 393 9.92 -26.56 0.29
CA TYR A 393 9.44 -27.72 -0.44
C TYR A 393 8.11 -27.41 -1.11
N GLY A 394 7.81 -28.06 -2.22
CA GLY A 394 6.55 -27.91 -2.92
C GLY A 394 6.46 -28.78 -4.16
N ALA A 395 5.34 -28.67 -4.88
CA ALA A 395 5.06 -29.47 -6.06
C ALA A 395 6.02 -29.27 -7.25
N PHE A 396 6.92 -28.28 -7.17
CA PHE A 396 8.04 -28.12 -8.09
C PHE A 396 9.07 -29.27 -8.00
N ASP A 397 9.08 -30.04 -6.90
CA ASP A 397 9.85 -31.27 -6.74
C ASP A 397 8.91 -32.40 -6.26
N LEU A 398 8.72 -33.41 -7.10
CA LEU A 398 7.84 -34.55 -6.82
C LEU A 398 8.57 -35.73 -6.15
N LYS A 399 9.90 -35.64 -5.98
CA LYS A 399 10.73 -36.70 -5.44
C LYS A 399 11.24 -36.39 -4.03
N ASN A 400 11.58 -35.13 -3.77
CA ASN A 400 12.06 -34.69 -2.47
C ASN A 400 10.94 -33.94 -1.76
N LEU A 401 10.16 -34.66 -0.95
CA LEU A 401 9.06 -34.07 -0.17
C LEU A 401 9.59 -33.59 1.20
N GLY A 402 8.93 -32.60 1.79
CA GLY A 402 9.32 -32.07 3.10
C GLY A 402 8.39 -30.97 3.58
N HIS A 403 8.70 -30.42 4.76
CA HIS A 403 7.92 -29.33 5.35
C HIS A 403 8.24 -27.99 4.67
N GLN A 404 7.24 -27.30 4.11
CA GLN A 404 7.48 -26.11 3.30
C GLN A 404 7.94 -24.89 4.11
N THR A 405 7.65 -24.82 5.41
CA THR A 405 7.92 -23.63 6.25
C THR A 405 8.34 -23.96 7.69
N ALA A 406 8.94 -25.13 7.92
CA ALA A 406 9.31 -25.59 9.26
C ALA A 406 10.34 -24.68 9.97
N LEU A 407 10.27 -24.66 11.30
CA LEU A 407 11.28 -24.00 12.13
C LEU A 407 12.60 -24.78 12.08
N ASN A 408 12.54 -26.08 12.36
CA ASN A 408 13.69 -26.98 12.47
C ASN A 408 13.63 -28.13 11.45
N ALA A 409 14.70 -28.91 11.38
CA ALA A 409 14.72 -30.14 10.61
C ALA A 409 13.83 -31.22 11.26
N PRO A 410 13.10 -32.03 10.47
CA PRO A 410 12.29 -33.12 10.99
C PRO A 410 13.13 -34.29 11.49
N ALA A 411 12.57 -35.09 12.41
CA ALA A 411 13.29 -36.21 13.04
C ALA A 411 13.75 -37.28 12.04
N TRP A 412 12.99 -37.53 10.96
CA TRP A 412 13.35 -38.53 9.94
C TRP A 412 14.49 -38.06 9.02
N LYS A 413 14.78 -36.75 8.99
CA LYS A 413 15.84 -36.16 8.18
C LYS A 413 16.48 -34.96 8.92
N PRO A 414 17.26 -35.21 9.98
CA PRO A 414 17.83 -34.14 10.81
C PRO A 414 18.86 -33.27 10.08
N ASP A 415 19.37 -33.71 8.93
CA ASP A 415 20.29 -33.00 8.03
C ASP A 415 19.56 -32.15 6.96
N THR A 416 18.26 -31.87 7.14
CA THR A 416 17.48 -31.05 6.21
C THR A 416 18.09 -29.66 6.06
N ALA A 417 18.46 -29.31 4.82
CA ALA A 417 19.17 -28.07 4.52
C ALA A 417 18.27 -26.84 4.66
N TYR A 418 17.04 -26.91 4.15
CA TYR A 418 16.09 -25.79 4.13
C TYR A 418 15.18 -25.80 5.36
N THR A 419 15.51 -24.95 6.33
CA THR A 419 14.73 -24.71 7.55
C THR A 419 14.85 -23.24 7.93
N THR A 420 13.89 -22.73 8.71
CA THR A 420 13.95 -21.35 9.22
C THR A 420 15.23 -21.11 10.03
N VAL A 421 15.59 -22.04 10.93
CA VAL A 421 16.80 -21.92 11.76
C VAL A 421 18.06 -21.86 10.91
N ASN A 422 18.18 -22.67 9.85
CA ASN A 422 19.35 -22.63 8.97
C ASN A 422 19.47 -21.29 8.22
N GLY A 423 18.35 -20.75 7.73
CA GLY A 423 18.34 -19.42 7.08
C GLY A 423 18.74 -18.30 8.04
N VAL A 424 18.18 -18.29 9.26
CA VAL A 424 18.55 -17.31 10.30
C VAL A 424 20.02 -17.45 10.67
N ASN A 425 20.50 -18.67 10.91
CA ASN A 425 21.90 -18.92 11.26
C ASN A 425 22.87 -18.51 10.15
N ALA A 426 22.50 -18.66 8.87
CA ALA A 426 23.31 -18.20 7.76
C ALA A 426 23.52 -16.67 7.82
N LEU A 427 22.46 -15.90 8.07
CA LEU A 427 22.56 -14.44 8.25
C LEU A 427 23.38 -14.07 9.48
N LEU A 428 23.13 -14.71 10.62
CA LEU A 428 23.87 -14.45 11.86
C LEU A 428 25.36 -14.77 11.70
N THR A 429 25.71 -15.85 10.98
CA THR A 429 27.09 -16.24 10.70
C THR A 429 27.83 -15.18 9.87
N GLN A 430 27.14 -14.49 8.95
CA GLN A 430 27.73 -13.36 8.24
C GLN A 430 27.96 -12.13 9.14
N GLY A 431 27.25 -12.04 10.27
CA GLY A 431 27.29 -10.89 11.19
C GLY A 431 26.09 -9.94 11.04
N VAL A 432 24.97 -10.41 10.48
CA VAL A 432 23.70 -9.65 10.48
C VAL A 432 23.19 -9.53 11.91
N LYS A 433 22.79 -8.32 12.31
CA LYS A 433 22.22 -8.08 13.64
C LYS A 433 20.87 -8.81 13.75
N PRO A 434 20.62 -9.58 14.82
CA PRO A 434 19.39 -10.38 14.95
C PRO A 434 18.12 -9.53 14.83
N GLY A 435 18.11 -8.33 15.42
CA GLY A 435 16.97 -7.41 15.37
C GLY A 435 16.60 -6.88 13.98
N LYS A 436 17.40 -7.14 12.93
CA LYS A 436 17.06 -6.85 11.53
C LYS A 436 16.27 -7.97 10.87
N ILE A 437 16.31 -9.19 11.41
CA ILE A 437 15.78 -10.39 10.76
C ILE A 437 14.32 -10.56 11.17
N VAL A 438 13.41 -10.55 10.21
CA VAL A 438 11.97 -10.78 10.41
C VAL A 438 11.63 -12.13 9.80
N VAL A 439 11.12 -13.06 10.61
CA VAL A 439 10.87 -14.45 10.21
C VAL A 439 9.55 -14.57 9.44
N GLY A 440 9.56 -15.32 8.33
CA GLY A 440 8.39 -15.56 7.50
C GLY A 440 7.46 -16.67 8.04
N THR A 441 6.17 -16.43 7.87
CA THR A 441 5.08 -17.37 8.12
C THR A 441 4.24 -17.53 6.85
N ALA A 442 3.75 -18.73 6.56
CA ALA A 442 2.95 -18.99 5.38
C ALA A 442 1.46 -19.01 5.73
N MET A 443 0.66 -18.13 5.11
CA MET A 443 -0.81 -18.17 5.20
C MET A 443 -1.43 -19.13 4.16
N TYR A 444 -0.63 -20.10 3.69
CA TYR A 444 -1.00 -21.11 2.71
C TYR A 444 -0.23 -22.41 2.98
N GLY A 445 -0.72 -23.50 2.40
CA GLY A 445 -0.02 -24.77 2.31
C GLY A 445 0.46 -25.05 0.90
N ARG A 446 1.59 -25.75 0.80
CA ARG A 446 2.02 -26.42 -0.44
C ARG A 446 1.75 -27.90 -0.34
N GLY A 447 1.38 -28.52 -1.45
CA GLY A 447 1.05 -29.93 -1.42
C GLY A 447 1.19 -30.68 -2.72
N TRP A 448 1.13 -32.00 -2.56
CA TRP A 448 1.29 -33.00 -3.59
C TRP A 448 0.08 -33.93 -3.60
N THR A 449 -0.11 -34.62 -4.73
CA THR A 449 -1.11 -35.70 -4.87
C THR A 449 -0.43 -37.02 -5.25
N GLY A 450 -1.13 -38.13 -5.00
CA GLY A 450 -0.66 -39.47 -5.31
C GLY A 450 0.63 -39.85 -4.58
N VAL A 451 0.85 -39.30 -3.37
CA VAL A 451 2.02 -39.64 -2.56
C VAL A 451 1.98 -41.12 -2.19
N ASN A 452 3.04 -41.84 -2.54
CA ASN A 452 3.14 -43.29 -2.36
C ASN A 452 4.58 -43.72 -2.03
N GLY A 453 4.76 -44.98 -1.65
CA GLY A 453 6.07 -45.55 -1.37
C GLY A 453 6.77 -44.98 -0.13
N TYR A 454 6.00 -44.43 0.82
CA TYR A 454 6.52 -43.90 2.08
C TYR A 454 6.71 -45.01 3.14
N GLN A 455 7.56 -44.76 4.13
CA GLN A 455 7.90 -45.68 5.21
C GLN A 455 7.49 -45.10 6.56
N ASN A 456 7.31 -45.96 7.56
CA ASN A 456 7.07 -45.57 8.96
C ASN A 456 5.90 -44.61 9.17
N ASN A 457 4.89 -44.64 8.29
CA ASN A 457 3.76 -43.70 8.28
C ASN A 457 4.17 -42.22 8.18
N ILE A 458 5.31 -41.91 7.54
CA ILE A 458 5.77 -40.54 7.27
C ILE A 458 5.64 -40.28 5.76
N PRO A 459 4.54 -39.66 5.28
CA PRO A 459 4.29 -39.46 3.85
C PRO A 459 5.44 -38.77 3.10
N PHE A 460 6.19 -37.91 3.78
CA PHE A 460 7.33 -37.19 3.22
C PHE A 460 8.50 -38.08 2.77
N THR A 461 8.60 -39.34 3.21
CA THR A 461 9.67 -40.25 2.74
C THR A 461 9.35 -40.95 1.43
N GLY A 462 8.13 -40.76 0.92
CA GLY A 462 7.69 -41.28 -0.38
C GLY A 462 7.98 -40.32 -1.54
N THR A 463 7.27 -40.53 -2.64
CA THR A 463 7.29 -39.66 -3.83
C THR A 463 5.86 -39.35 -4.29
N ALA A 464 5.68 -38.23 -4.97
CA ALA A 464 4.40 -37.76 -5.50
C ALA A 464 4.26 -37.98 -7.01
N THR A 465 3.03 -37.89 -7.51
CA THR A 465 2.74 -37.95 -8.95
C THR A 465 2.35 -36.59 -9.55
N GLY A 466 2.07 -35.59 -8.71
CA GLY A 466 1.75 -34.24 -9.16
C GLY A 466 1.44 -33.27 -8.02
N PRO A 467 1.07 -32.02 -8.35
CA PRO A 467 0.59 -31.04 -7.37
C PRO A 467 -0.77 -31.45 -6.79
N VAL A 468 -1.01 -31.13 -5.51
CA VAL A 468 -2.37 -31.15 -4.97
C VAL A 468 -3.25 -30.14 -5.71
N LYS A 469 -4.55 -30.42 -5.83
CA LYS A 469 -5.50 -29.42 -6.35
C LYS A 469 -5.50 -28.20 -5.43
N GLY A 470 -5.07 -27.06 -5.95
CA GLY A 470 -5.00 -25.82 -5.18
C GLY A 470 -6.27 -24.99 -5.19
N THR A 471 -6.27 -23.91 -4.40
CA THR A 471 -7.39 -22.95 -4.29
C THR A 471 -7.49 -22.10 -5.55
N TRP A 472 -6.36 -21.50 -5.96
CA TRP A 472 -6.27 -20.57 -7.09
C TRP A 472 -5.26 -21.04 -8.15
N GLU A 473 -4.22 -21.75 -7.72
CA GLU A 473 -3.16 -22.28 -8.58
C GLU A 473 -2.73 -23.67 -8.09
N ASN A 474 -2.21 -24.50 -8.99
CA ASN A 474 -1.88 -25.88 -8.67
C ASN A 474 -0.78 -25.98 -7.59
N GLY A 475 -0.98 -26.87 -6.62
CA GLY A 475 0.01 -27.15 -5.58
C GLY A 475 0.01 -26.17 -4.40
N ILE A 476 -0.85 -25.15 -4.40
CA ILE A 476 -0.99 -24.15 -3.32
C ILE A 476 -2.45 -24.09 -2.83
N VAL A 477 -2.63 -24.18 -1.52
CA VAL A 477 -3.95 -24.11 -0.87
C VAL A 477 -3.94 -23.02 0.19
N ASP A 478 -4.90 -22.10 0.14
CA ASP A 478 -5.08 -21.08 1.17
C ASP A 478 -5.28 -21.70 2.55
N TYR A 479 -4.69 -21.12 3.60
CA TYR A 479 -4.88 -21.60 4.96
C TYR A 479 -6.37 -21.65 5.36
N ARG A 480 -7.17 -20.67 4.93
CA ARG A 480 -8.63 -20.67 5.12
C ARG A 480 -9.29 -21.94 4.59
N GLN A 481 -8.87 -22.43 3.41
CA GLN A 481 -9.41 -23.66 2.84
C GLN A 481 -8.91 -24.90 3.59
N ILE A 482 -7.62 -24.94 3.97
CA ILE A 482 -7.07 -26.04 4.78
C ILE A 482 -7.88 -26.19 6.07
N ALA A 483 -8.04 -25.10 6.82
CA ALA A 483 -8.71 -25.08 8.11
C ALA A 483 -10.20 -25.50 8.03
N SER A 484 -10.88 -25.20 6.91
CA SER A 484 -12.31 -25.48 6.75
C SER A 484 -12.62 -26.82 6.08
N GLN A 485 -11.75 -27.31 5.19
CA GLN A 485 -12.04 -28.48 4.36
C GLN A 485 -11.15 -29.69 4.67
N PHE A 486 -9.92 -29.48 5.13
CA PHE A 486 -8.90 -30.53 5.25
C PHE A 486 -8.56 -30.90 6.71
N MET A 487 -9.36 -30.42 7.66
CA MET A 487 -9.26 -30.73 9.09
C MET A 487 -10.34 -31.72 9.58
N SER A 488 -10.99 -32.43 8.65
CA SER A 488 -12.07 -33.37 8.98
C SER A 488 -12.15 -34.52 7.97
N GLY A 489 -12.99 -35.52 8.26
CA GLY A 489 -13.19 -36.67 7.39
C GLY A 489 -11.96 -37.59 7.36
N GLU A 490 -11.53 -37.96 6.16
CA GLU A 490 -10.38 -38.86 5.97
C GLU A 490 -9.01 -38.17 6.12
N TRP A 491 -9.00 -36.84 6.23
CA TRP A 491 -7.76 -36.09 6.40
C TRP A 491 -7.17 -36.34 7.79
N GLN A 492 -5.95 -36.84 7.80
CA GLN A 492 -5.15 -37.02 8.99
C GLN A 492 -4.34 -35.75 9.24
N TYR A 493 -4.59 -35.06 10.35
CA TYR A 493 -3.76 -33.96 10.81
C TYR A 493 -2.62 -34.49 11.70
N THR A 494 -1.40 -34.04 11.44
CA THR A 494 -0.24 -34.32 12.29
C THR A 494 0.54 -33.04 12.56
N TYR A 495 0.98 -32.87 13.81
CA TYR A 495 1.92 -31.83 14.18
C TYR A 495 3.28 -32.44 14.50
N ASP A 496 4.29 -32.17 13.68
CA ASP A 496 5.67 -32.55 13.95
C ASP A 496 6.29 -31.57 14.94
N ALA A 497 6.37 -31.97 16.21
CA ALA A 497 6.95 -31.15 17.28
C ALA A 497 8.48 -31.05 17.22
N THR A 498 9.16 -31.85 16.39
CA THR A 498 10.61 -31.71 16.18
C THR A 498 10.87 -30.56 15.21
N ALA A 499 10.17 -30.58 14.08
CA ALA A 499 10.26 -29.53 13.06
C ALA A 499 9.49 -28.25 13.43
N GLU A 500 8.54 -28.36 14.37
CA GLU A 500 7.49 -27.38 14.67
C GLU A 500 6.67 -27.03 13.43
N ALA A 501 6.09 -28.06 12.79
CA ALA A 501 5.37 -27.93 11.53
C ALA A 501 4.16 -28.87 11.43
N PRO A 502 2.97 -28.35 11.07
CA PRO A 502 1.81 -29.18 10.78
C PRO A 502 1.81 -29.69 9.33
N TYR A 503 1.12 -30.81 9.13
CA TYR A 503 0.72 -31.27 7.82
C TYR A 503 -0.58 -32.06 7.90
N VAL A 504 -1.31 -32.10 6.77
CA VAL A 504 -2.48 -32.97 6.60
C VAL A 504 -2.23 -33.96 5.48
N PHE A 505 -2.71 -35.18 5.65
CA PHE A 505 -2.56 -36.26 4.67
C PHE A 505 -3.89 -36.99 4.46
N LYS A 506 -4.27 -37.24 3.21
CA LYS A 506 -5.45 -38.04 2.85
C LYS A 506 -5.01 -39.37 2.23
N PRO A 507 -5.10 -40.50 2.96
CA PRO A 507 -4.54 -41.77 2.49
C PRO A 507 -5.12 -42.30 1.18
N SER A 508 -6.42 -42.17 0.94
CA SER A 508 -7.08 -42.71 -0.26
C SER A 508 -6.59 -42.11 -1.57
N THR A 509 -6.21 -40.83 -1.57
CA THR A 509 -5.74 -40.10 -2.75
C THR A 509 -4.24 -39.83 -2.72
N GLY A 510 -3.60 -40.02 -1.57
CA GLY A 510 -2.20 -39.63 -1.37
C GLY A 510 -2.01 -38.11 -1.40
N ASP A 511 -3.04 -37.33 -1.06
CA ASP A 511 -2.89 -35.87 -0.97
C ASP A 511 -2.15 -35.49 0.32
N LEU A 512 -1.04 -34.77 0.19
CA LEU A 512 -0.20 -34.32 1.30
C LEU A 512 -0.04 -32.81 1.23
N ILE A 513 -0.37 -32.10 2.31
CA ILE A 513 -0.27 -30.64 2.39
C ILE A 513 0.52 -30.26 3.65
N THR A 514 1.62 -29.53 3.46
CA THR A 514 2.42 -28.91 4.53
C THR A 514 2.14 -27.41 4.56
N PHE A 515 1.98 -26.84 5.75
CA PHE A 515 1.51 -25.46 5.95
C PHE A 515 2.00 -24.91 7.30
N ASP A 516 1.64 -23.68 7.62
CA ASP A 516 1.77 -23.11 8.97
C ASP A 516 0.38 -23.13 9.65
N ASP A 517 0.33 -23.43 10.95
CA ASP A 517 -0.87 -23.27 11.76
C ASP A 517 -0.58 -22.39 12.99
N ALA A 518 -1.60 -22.19 13.83
CA ALA A 518 -1.45 -21.37 15.02
C ALA A 518 -0.30 -21.85 15.94
N ARG A 519 -0.01 -23.16 16.00
CA ARG A 519 1.04 -23.71 16.89
C ARG A 519 2.43 -23.56 16.29
N SER A 520 2.65 -23.83 15.00
CA SER A 520 3.96 -23.58 14.36
C SER A 520 4.30 -22.10 14.34
N VAL A 521 3.31 -21.23 14.10
CA VAL A 521 3.48 -19.78 14.19
C VAL A 521 3.82 -19.36 15.62
N GLN A 522 3.22 -19.99 16.63
CA GLN A 522 3.58 -19.74 18.03
C GLN A 522 5.04 -20.11 18.31
N ALA A 523 5.51 -21.26 17.80
CA ALA A 523 6.90 -21.67 17.93
C ALA A 523 7.86 -20.68 17.26
N LYS A 524 7.51 -20.16 16.06
CA LYS A 524 8.27 -19.11 15.37
C LYS A 524 8.31 -17.81 16.17
N GLY A 525 7.18 -17.35 16.72
CA GLY A 525 7.15 -16.15 17.56
C GLY A 525 7.98 -16.28 18.83
N LYS A 526 7.88 -17.44 19.51
CA LYS A 526 8.76 -17.74 20.66
C LYS A 526 10.23 -17.72 20.26
N TYR A 527 10.58 -18.36 19.13
CA TYR A 527 11.94 -18.36 18.61
C TYR A 527 12.45 -16.93 18.32
N VAL A 528 11.62 -16.08 17.75
CA VAL A 528 11.92 -14.65 17.52
C VAL A 528 12.23 -13.93 18.83
N LEU A 529 11.43 -14.12 19.88
CA LEU A 529 11.68 -13.51 21.19
C LEU A 529 12.98 -14.04 21.83
N ASP A 530 13.16 -15.36 21.85
CA ASP A 530 14.31 -16.02 22.46
C ASP A 530 15.64 -15.63 21.76
N LYS A 531 15.61 -15.43 20.45
CA LYS A 531 16.78 -15.04 19.64
C LYS A 531 16.90 -13.54 19.40
N GLN A 532 16.02 -12.73 20.00
CA GLN A 532 15.98 -11.27 19.84
C GLN A 532 15.89 -10.82 18.38
N LEU A 533 15.14 -11.57 17.55
CA LEU A 533 14.90 -11.22 16.15
C LEU A 533 13.92 -10.05 16.03
N GLY A 534 13.78 -9.48 14.82
CA GLY A 534 12.99 -8.29 14.54
C GLY A 534 11.48 -8.49 14.66
N GLY A 535 10.96 -9.67 14.32
CA GLY A 535 9.52 -9.94 14.35
C GLY A 535 9.10 -11.09 13.42
N LEU A 536 7.83 -11.07 13.04
CA LEU A 536 7.23 -11.98 12.06
C LEU A 536 6.61 -11.20 10.90
N PHE A 537 6.62 -11.80 9.71
CA PHE A 537 5.80 -11.36 8.58
C PHE A 537 5.13 -12.55 7.88
N SER A 538 4.09 -12.29 7.09
CA SER A 538 3.32 -13.33 6.39
C SER A 538 3.12 -13.06 4.90
N TRP A 539 3.02 -14.16 4.14
CA TRP A 539 2.54 -14.20 2.76
C TRP A 539 1.38 -15.20 2.64
N GLU A 540 0.20 -14.88 2.10
CA GLU A 540 -0.37 -13.55 1.79
C GLU A 540 -1.64 -13.32 2.62
N ILE A 541 -1.92 -12.04 2.97
CA ILE A 541 -2.93 -11.67 4.00
C ILE A 541 -4.34 -12.18 3.68
N ASP A 542 -4.66 -12.28 2.39
CA ASP A 542 -5.97 -12.70 1.93
C ASP A 542 -6.26 -14.19 2.17
N ALA A 543 -5.23 -15.01 2.34
CA ALA A 543 -5.36 -16.47 2.48
C ALA A 543 -5.64 -16.92 3.94
N ASP A 544 -5.40 -16.04 4.93
CA ASP A 544 -5.69 -16.32 6.34
C ASP A 544 -7.16 -16.13 6.70
N ASN A 545 -7.67 -16.92 7.65
CA ASN A 545 -8.99 -16.74 8.25
C ASN A 545 -8.93 -15.92 9.57
N GLY A 546 -7.72 -15.54 10.00
CA GLY A 546 -7.40 -14.82 11.23
C GLY A 546 -6.61 -15.64 12.25
N ASP A 547 -6.56 -16.98 12.15
CA ASP A 547 -5.85 -17.82 13.11
C ASP A 547 -4.33 -17.58 13.06
N ILE A 548 -3.76 -17.40 11.85
CA ILE A 548 -2.32 -17.17 11.67
C ILE A 548 -1.93 -15.80 12.22
N LEU A 549 -2.61 -14.73 11.81
CA LEU A 549 -2.28 -13.38 12.26
C LEU A 549 -2.52 -13.19 13.77
N ASN A 550 -3.55 -13.83 14.33
CA ASN A 550 -3.78 -13.86 15.77
C ASN A 550 -2.59 -14.51 16.50
N SER A 551 -2.08 -15.64 15.99
CA SER A 551 -0.93 -16.33 16.58
C SER A 551 0.36 -15.53 16.45
N MET A 552 0.60 -14.87 15.30
CA MET A 552 1.74 -13.96 15.13
C MET A 552 1.75 -12.88 16.20
N ASN A 553 0.61 -12.20 16.43
CA ASN A 553 0.49 -11.16 17.44
C ASN A 553 0.70 -11.72 18.86
N ALA A 554 -0.03 -12.77 19.22
CA ALA A 554 0.01 -13.33 20.57
C ALA A 554 1.40 -13.87 20.94
N SER A 555 2.05 -14.58 20.02
CA SER A 555 3.35 -15.21 20.26
C SER A 555 4.51 -14.22 20.36
N LEU A 556 4.36 -13.02 19.79
CA LEU A 556 5.30 -11.90 19.95
C LEU A 556 5.02 -11.04 21.19
N GLY A 557 3.97 -11.36 21.96
CA GLY A 557 3.64 -10.67 23.21
C GLY A 557 2.77 -9.43 23.04
N ASN A 558 2.15 -9.20 21.88
CA ASN A 558 1.14 -8.15 21.74
C ASN A 558 -0.07 -8.46 22.64
N SER A 559 -0.56 -7.44 23.36
CA SER A 559 -1.71 -7.60 24.26
C SER A 559 -3.02 -7.59 23.49
N ALA A 560 -3.99 -8.43 23.89
CA ALA A 560 -5.33 -8.42 23.32
C ALA A 560 -6.09 -7.11 23.62
N GLY A 561 -7.05 -6.77 22.76
CA GLY A 561 -7.90 -5.58 22.86
C GLY A 561 -7.58 -4.53 21.80
N VAL A 562 -8.48 -3.55 21.63
CA VAL A 562 -8.29 -2.41 20.73
C VAL A 562 -7.41 -1.37 21.44
N GLN A 563 -6.47 -0.76 20.70
CA GLN A 563 -5.59 0.31 21.21
C GLN A 563 -6.35 1.59 21.51
#